data_AF-A0A962IH92-F1
#
_entry.id   AF-A0A962IH92-F1
#
_cell.length_a   1.000
_cell.length_b   1.000
_cell.length_c   1.000
_cell.angle_alpha   90.00
_cell.angle_beta   90.00
_cell.angle_gamma   90.00
#
_symmetry.space_group_name_H-M   'P 1'
#
loop_
_entity.id
_entity.type
_entity.pdbx_description
1 polymer ?
#
loop_
_entity_poly.entity_id
_entity_poly.type
_entity_poly.pdbx_seq_one_letter_code
_entity_poly.pdbx_strand_id
1 'polypeptide(L)' 'MPLLDNHVLALQCHLEAEPQRLEQWLVGHTCELAQAGIDPRALRVEAQALQSALPLAAKAAFSAWLDRI' A
#
# COMPACT_ATOMS: atom_id res chain seq x y z
N MET A 1 2.66 -18.17 23.23
CA MET A 1 2.59 -17.39 21.97
C MET A 1 3.09 -18.31 20.88
N PRO A 2 2.30 -18.71 19.88
CA PRO A 2 2.83 -19.54 18.81
C PRO A 2 3.83 -18.70 18.02
N LEU A 3 5.01 -19.26 17.77
CA LEU A 3 5.97 -18.71 16.83
C LEU A 3 5.36 -18.87 15.43
N LEU A 4 5.05 -17.75 14.77
CA LEU A 4 4.73 -17.77 13.34
C LEU A 4 5.93 -18.37 12.62
N ASP A 5 5.70 -19.43 11.83
CA ASP A 5 6.73 -19.93 10.93
C ASP A 5 6.91 -18.97 9.74
N ASN A 6 7.90 -19.24 8.87
CA ASN A 6 8.19 -18.38 7.72
C ASN A 6 7.13 -18.44 6.60
N HIS A 7 6.11 -19.29 6.72
CA HIS A 7 5.04 -19.44 5.74
C HIS A 7 3.92 -18.39 5.91
N VAL A 8 4.01 -17.48 6.89
CA VAL A 8 3.02 -16.42 7.11
C VAL A 8 3.63 -15.03 6.95
N LEU A 9 3.07 -14.22 6.05
CA LEU A 9 3.33 -12.79 5.90
C LEU A 9 2.05 -12.00 6.18
N ALA A 10 2.09 -11.08 7.14
CA ALA A 10 1.00 -10.15 7.42
C ALA A 10 1.47 -8.71 7.19
N LEU A 11 0.69 -7.96 6.39
CA LEU A 11 0.98 -6.58 6.03
C LEU A 11 -0.17 -5.68 6.50
N GLN A 12 0.15 -4.64 7.26
CA GLN A 12 -0.85 -3.64 7.66
C GLN A 12 -1.16 -2.65 6.52
N CYS A 13 -0.24 -2.52 5.56
CA CYS A 13 -0.33 -1.62 4.43
C CYS A 13 -0.64 -2.38 3.13
N HIS A 14 -1.05 -1.62 2.12
CA HIS A 14 -1.48 -2.15 0.82
C HIS A 14 -0.35 -2.06 -0.20
N LEU A 15 0.57 -3.03 -0.18
CA LEU A 15 1.64 -3.13 -1.20
C LEU A 15 1.07 -3.46 -2.58
N GLU A 16 -0.11 -4.06 -2.64
CA GLU A 16 -0.85 -4.38 -3.86
C GLU A 16 -1.53 -3.17 -4.50
N ALA A 17 -1.60 -2.03 -3.81
CA ALA A 17 -2.25 -0.84 -4.34
C ALA A 17 -1.50 -0.29 -5.54
N GLU A 18 -2.17 -0.24 -6.69
CA GLU A 18 -1.65 0.39 -7.89
C GLU A 18 -1.80 1.92 -7.79
N PRO A 19 -0.71 2.72 -7.89
CA PRO A 19 -0.80 4.18 -7.82
C PRO A 19 -1.78 4.78 -8.83
N GLN A 20 -1.95 4.15 -9.99
CA GLN A 20 -2.88 4.57 -11.05
C GLN A 20 -4.35 4.38 -10.66
N ARG A 21 -4.65 3.53 -9.67
CA ARG A 21 -6.01 3.21 -9.22
C ARG A 21 -6.39 3.89 -7.90
N LEU A 22 -5.47 4.67 -7.32
CA LEU A 22 -5.68 5.37 -6.04
C LEU A 22 -6.95 6.21 -6.02
N GLU A 23 -7.34 6.81 -7.16
CA GLU A 23 -8.53 7.67 -7.24
C GLU A 23 -9.82 6.95 -6.81
N GLN A 24 -9.95 5.66 -7.12
CA GLN A 24 -11.13 4.86 -6.71
C GLN A 24 -11.25 4.81 -5.18
N TRP A 25 -10.12 4.75 -4.48
CA TRP A 25 -10.05 4.68 -3.04
C TRP A 25 -10.30 6.05 -2.40
N LEU A 26 -9.73 7.11 -2.98
CA LEU A 26 -9.96 8.48 -2.50
C LEU A 26 -11.43 8.86 -2.58
N VAL A 27 -12.09 8.53 -3.69
CA VAL A 27 -13.54 8.77 -3.84
C VAL A 27 -14.34 7.93 -2.86
N GLY A 28 -14.02 6.63 -2.75
CA GLY A 28 -14.68 5.70 -1.84
C GLY A 28 -14.59 6.10 -0.35
N HIS A 29 -13.50 6.77 0.04
CA HIS A 29 -13.23 7.17 1.43
C HIS A 29 -13.29 8.69 1.67
N THR A 30 -14.03 9.42 0.84
CA THR A 30 -14.07 10.89 0.91
C THR A 30 -14.51 11.38 2.30
N CYS A 31 -15.48 10.71 2.93
CA CYS A 31 -16.02 11.10 4.23
C CYS A 31 -14.99 10.86 5.36
N GLU A 32 -14.32 9.72 5.32
CA GLU A 32 -13.31 9.29 6.29
C GLU A 32 -12.07 10.18 6.20
N LEU A 33 -11.62 10.50 4.99
CA LEU A 33 -10.52 11.45 4.76
C LEU A 33 -10.86 12.84 5.31
N ALA A 34 -12.09 13.32 5.07
CA ALA A 34 -12.54 14.59 5.61
C ALA A 34 -12.60 14.60 7.15
N GLN A 35 -13.14 13.54 7.76
CA GLN A 35 -13.18 13.40 9.22
C GLN A 35 -11.78 13.33 9.84
N ALA A 36 -10.83 12.69 9.15
CA ALA A 36 -9.44 12.60 9.57
C ALA A 36 -8.62 13.87 9.28
N GLY A 37 -9.17 14.85 8.55
CA GLY A 37 -8.46 16.06 8.12
C GLY A 37 -7.36 15.80 7.09
N ILE A 38 -7.45 14.70 6.35
CA ILE A 38 -6.47 14.31 5.33
C ILE A 38 -6.88 14.90 3.98
N ASP A 39 -5.98 15.68 3.37
CA ASP A 39 -6.22 16.25 2.04
C ASP A 39 -5.95 15.19 0.95
N PRO A 40 -6.95 14.76 0.17
CA PRO A 40 -6.76 13.80 -0.91
C PRO A 40 -5.77 14.29 -1.99
N ARG A 41 -5.57 15.61 -2.13
CA ARG A 41 -4.61 16.18 -3.09
C ARG A 41 -3.17 15.87 -2.70
N ALA A 42 -2.85 15.87 -1.40
CA ALA A 42 -1.52 15.49 -0.92
C ALA A 42 -1.23 14.03 -1.25
N LEU A 43 -2.20 13.14 -1.01
CA LEU A 43 -2.10 11.72 -1.36
C LEU A 43 -1.87 11.50 -2.87
N ARG A 44 -2.54 12.28 -3.74
CA ARG A 44 -2.32 12.21 -5.19
C ARG A 44 -0.89 12.60 -5.58
N VAL A 45 -0.37 13.69 -5.01
CA VAL A 45 0.99 14.17 -5.29
C VAL A 45 2.03 13.14 -4.87
N GLU A 46 1.89 12.58 -3.66
CA GLU A 46 2.81 11.55 -3.17
C GLU A 46 2.74 10.27 -4.01
N ALA A 47 1.55 9.81 -4.36
CA ALA A 47 1.38 8.64 -5.21
C ALA A 47 1.98 8.84 -6.61
N GLN A 48 1.87 10.05 -7.18
CA GLN A 48 2.49 10.39 -8.45
C GLN A 48 4.02 10.44 -8.34
N ALA A 49 4.55 11.01 -7.26
CA ALA A 49 6.00 11.06 -7.00
C ALA A 49 6.60 9.66 -6.85
N LEU A 50 5.84 8.72 -6.29
CA LEU A 50 6.27 7.35 -6.00
C LEU A 50 5.76 6.30 -7.00
N GLN A 51 5.11 6.71 -8.10
CA GLN A 51 4.39 5.81 -9.01
C GLN A 51 5.24 4.69 -9.60
N SER A 52 6.55 4.91 -9.76
CA SER A 52 7.50 3.89 -10.23
C SER A 52 8.17 3.12 -9.10
N ALA A 53 8.37 3.75 -7.94
CA ALA A 53 9.08 3.18 -6.81
C ALA A 53 8.21 2.18 -6.02
N LEU A 54 6.93 2.48 -5.78
CA LEU A 54 6.03 1.62 -5.01
C LEU A 54 5.84 0.22 -5.63
N PRO A 55 5.58 0.07 -6.94
CA PRO A 55 5.45 -1.26 -7.54
C PRO A 55 6.76 -2.08 -7.47
N LEU A 56 7.92 -1.42 -7.60
CA LEU A 56 9.21 -2.09 -7.49
C LEU A 56 9.47 -2.57 -6.05
N ALA A 57 9.18 -1.72 -5.06
CA ALA A 57 9.31 -2.07 -3.66
C ALA A 57 8.35 -3.21 -3.27
N ALA A 58 7.09 -3.16 -3.74
CA ALA A 58 6.11 -4.22 -3.52
C ALA A 58 6.58 -5.56 -4.09
N LYS A 59 7.04 -5.56 -5.35
CA LYS A 59 7.60 -6.76 -5.99
C LYS A 59 8.80 -7.29 -5.22
N ALA A 60 9.74 -6.43 -4.83
CA ALA A 60 10.91 -6.84 -4.06
C ALA A 60 10.54 -7.47 -2.71
N ALA A 61 9.57 -6.89 -2.00
CA ALA A 61 9.09 -7.42 -0.73
C ALA A 61 8.47 -8.81 -0.89
N PHE A 62 7.58 -9.00 -1.87
CA PHE A 62 6.97 -10.30 -2.14
C PHE A 62 7.97 -11.34 -2.61
N SER A 63 8.87 -11.00 -3.54
CA SER A 63 9.93 -11.92 -3.98
C SER A 63 10.82 -12.35 -2.83
N ALA A 64 11.29 -11.39 -2.02
CA ALA A 64 12.16 -11.70 -0.89
C ALA A 64 11.47 -12.55 0.19
N TRP A 65 10.15 -12.49 0.31
CA TRP A 65 9.40 -13.39 1.19
C TRP A 65 9.25 -14.77 0.57
N LEU A 66 8.78 -14.85 -0.68
CA LEU A 66 8.59 -16.11 -1.42
C LEU A 66 9.88 -16.93 -1.53
N ASP A 67 11.03 -16.29 -1.69
CA ASP A 67 12.34 -16.96 -1.74
C ASP A 67 12.73 -17.67 -0.41
N ARG A 68 12.00 -17.40 0.68
CA ARG A 68 12.24 -17.94 2.03
C ARG A 68 11.17 -18.94 2.50
N ILE A 69 10.16 -19.20 1.68
CA ILE A 69 9.12 -20.22 1.89
C ILE A 69 9.56 -21.52 1.25
#